data_AF-A0A6V7D142-F1
#
_entry.id   AF-A0A6V7D142-F1
#
_cell.length_a   1.000
_cell.length_b   1.000
_cell.length_c   1.000
_cell.angle_alpha   90.00
_cell.angle_beta   90.00
_cell.angle_gamma   90.00
#
_symmetry.space_group_name_H-M   'P 1'
#
loop_
_entity.id
_entity.type
_entity.pdbx_description
1 polymer ?
#
loop_
_entity_poly.entity_id
_entity_poly.type
_entity_poly.pdbx_seq_one_letter_code
_entity_poly.pdbx_strand_id
1 'polypeptide(L)'
;MAGSVLKASFEAAAGIIQSLCVTKTENEETLTGTVLGALATANAILSALSPPGASSAPKIYWGSYDKYQGKNKKITEPGSGADFALLTLLEDNTSRLAIFQAKRGDYVDGDWRADLNRIPKDPDRDPQIFVLAETAARLFAVAHGQNHQPRTFSEVLRIYETTQCGVLAGHLDKAPFVHYLVYQPQAPRCIALPHLGEVYAKELDRETHVNAYKLPGKSKPFLDVLRNGVGTNPDGWLVMDPASAIAELPNLLPLVPVIVTDSRGEFGPLMKLDPDKDLAETFAPLILALGDQDLAQTISAAKNGPGSAPASRTSRTK
;
A
#
# COMPACT_ATOMS: atom_id res chain seq x y z
N MET A 1 -10.20 25.66 -7.92
CA MET A 1 -9.74 24.65 -6.95
C MET A 1 -8.76 23.74 -7.68
N ALA A 2 -7.46 23.96 -7.51
CA ALA A 2 -6.47 22.98 -7.97
C ALA A 2 -6.58 21.78 -7.03
N GLY A 3 -7.03 20.62 -7.53
CA GLY A 3 -6.95 19.39 -6.75
C GLY A 3 -5.47 19.09 -6.51
N SER A 4 -5.12 18.67 -5.28
CA SER A 4 -3.73 18.28 -5.01
C SER A 4 -3.31 17.21 -6.02
N VAL A 5 -2.10 17.33 -6.55
CA VAL A 5 -1.55 16.39 -7.53
C VAL A 5 -1.66 14.97 -6.99
N LEU A 6 -1.38 14.77 -5.70
CA LEU A 6 -1.53 13.52 -4.99
C LEU A 6 -2.93 12.90 -5.16
N LYS A 7 -3.99 13.70 -4.99
CA LYS A 7 -5.37 13.23 -5.18
C LYS A 7 -5.64 12.84 -6.62
N ALA A 8 -5.19 13.64 -7.58
CA ALA A 8 -5.33 13.34 -9.01
C ALA A 8 -4.61 12.04 -9.39
N SER A 9 -3.45 11.78 -8.77
CA SER A 9 -2.68 10.56 -8.98
C SER A 9 -3.37 9.32 -8.46
N PHE A 10 -3.96 9.39 -7.27
CA PHE A 10 -4.74 8.30 -6.71
C PHE A 10 -5.97 8.00 -7.57
N GLU A 11 -6.66 9.01 -8.09
CA GLU A 11 -7.79 8.79 -9.01
C GLU A 11 -7.36 8.20 -10.36
N ALA A 12 -6.26 8.68 -10.94
CA ALA A 12 -5.71 8.12 -12.18
C ALA A 12 -5.27 6.66 -11.99
N ALA A 13 -4.56 6.35 -10.90
CA ALA A 13 -4.17 4.99 -10.55
C ALA A 13 -5.41 4.11 -10.32
N ALA A 14 -6.42 4.59 -9.60
CA ALA A 14 -7.69 3.89 -9.40
C ALA A 14 -8.36 3.55 -10.73
N GLY A 15 -8.40 4.47 -11.70
CA GLY A 15 -8.95 4.22 -13.03
C GLY A 15 -8.16 3.19 -13.85
N ILE A 16 -6.83 3.22 -13.77
CA ILE A 16 -5.95 2.23 -14.41
C ILE A 16 -6.20 0.84 -13.79
N ILE A 17 -6.17 0.75 -12.47
CA ILE A 17 -6.42 -0.49 -11.73
C ILE A 17 -7.80 -1.05 -12.06
N GLN A 18 -8.83 -0.20 -12.07
CA GLN A 18 -10.18 -0.62 -12.43
C GLN A 18 -10.24 -1.25 -13.83
N SER A 19 -9.57 -0.62 -14.80
CA SER A 19 -9.51 -1.07 -16.19
C SER A 19 -8.79 -2.41 -16.31
N LEU A 20 -7.72 -2.60 -15.55
CA LEU A 20 -6.93 -3.83 -15.52
C LEU A 20 -7.67 -4.97 -14.83
N CYS A 21 -8.41 -4.71 -13.76
CA CYS A 21 -9.20 -5.74 -13.10
C CYS A 21 -10.30 -6.31 -14.02
N VAL A 22 -10.61 -5.70 -15.16
CA VAL A 22 -11.52 -6.27 -16.16
C VAL A 22 -10.91 -7.51 -16.84
N THR A 23 -9.59 -7.65 -16.90
CA THR A 23 -8.93 -8.81 -17.51
C THR A 23 -8.89 -9.99 -16.53
N LYS A 24 -9.33 -11.17 -16.97
CA LYS A 24 -9.48 -12.38 -16.11
C LYS A 24 -8.19 -13.21 -15.95
N THR A 25 -7.06 -12.73 -16.44
CA THR A 25 -5.91 -13.58 -16.77
C THR A 25 -4.71 -13.45 -15.84
N GLU A 26 -4.65 -12.42 -15.01
CA GLU A 26 -3.43 -12.10 -14.28
C GLU A 26 -3.35 -12.77 -12.90
N ASN A 27 -2.15 -13.17 -12.51
CA ASN A 27 -1.89 -13.73 -11.18
C ASN A 27 -1.79 -12.61 -10.11
N GLU A 28 -1.79 -13.01 -8.84
CA GLU A 28 -1.74 -12.09 -7.68
C GLU A 28 -0.52 -11.15 -7.71
N GLU A 29 0.66 -11.69 -8.04
CA GLU A 29 1.92 -10.94 -8.08
C GLU A 29 1.90 -9.87 -9.19
N THR A 30 1.40 -10.23 -10.38
CA THR A 30 1.25 -9.31 -11.51
C THR A 30 0.26 -8.20 -11.19
N LEU A 31 -0.87 -8.52 -10.57
CA LEU A 31 -1.87 -7.51 -10.18
C LEU A 31 -1.31 -6.54 -9.13
N THR A 32 -0.61 -7.06 -8.11
CA THR A 32 0.07 -6.22 -7.12
C THR A 32 1.12 -5.34 -7.78
N GLY A 33 2.02 -5.89 -8.60
CA GLY A 33 3.01 -5.10 -9.33
C GLY A 33 2.39 -4.01 -10.19
N THR A 34 1.24 -4.29 -10.81
CA THR A 34 0.55 -3.32 -11.66
C THR A 34 -0.14 -2.22 -10.85
N VAL A 35 -0.74 -2.56 -9.69
CA VAL A 35 -1.30 -1.56 -8.76
C VAL A 35 -0.21 -0.59 -8.30
N LEU A 36 0.94 -1.13 -7.88
CA LEU A 36 2.08 -0.33 -7.42
C LEU A 36 2.65 0.51 -8.56
N GLY A 37 2.80 -0.06 -9.76
CA GLY A 37 3.26 0.65 -10.96
C GLY A 37 2.31 1.77 -11.38
N ALA A 38 0.99 1.53 -11.38
CA ALA A 38 -0.02 2.54 -11.73
C ALA A 38 0.03 3.73 -10.78
N LEU A 39 0.13 3.49 -9.46
CA LEU A 39 0.28 4.54 -8.46
C LEU A 39 1.56 5.36 -8.68
N ALA A 40 2.68 4.66 -8.90
CA ALA A 40 3.97 5.30 -9.10
C ALA A 40 4.01 6.14 -10.39
N THR A 41 3.54 5.59 -11.51
CA THR A 41 3.52 6.28 -12.80
C THR A 41 2.53 7.45 -12.82
N ALA A 42 1.31 7.26 -12.30
CA ALA A 42 0.30 8.32 -12.29
C ALA A 42 0.79 9.56 -11.55
N ASN A 43 1.40 9.37 -10.37
CA ASN A 43 1.90 10.50 -9.61
C ASN A 43 3.14 11.13 -10.23
N ALA A 44 4.06 10.35 -10.81
CA ALA A 44 5.23 10.92 -11.45
C ALA A 44 4.86 11.77 -12.68
N ILE A 45 3.90 11.33 -13.50
CA ILE A 45 3.38 12.09 -14.63
C ILE A 45 2.72 13.39 -14.14
N LEU A 46 1.75 13.30 -13.21
CA LEU A 46 0.99 14.48 -12.78
C LEU A 46 1.85 15.51 -12.04
N SER A 47 2.86 15.06 -11.29
CA SER A 47 3.87 15.93 -10.71
C SER A 47 4.67 16.67 -11.78
N ALA A 48 5.08 16.00 -12.85
CA ALA A 48 5.82 16.62 -13.94
C ALA A 48 4.96 17.58 -14.79
N LEU A 49 3.64 17.38 -14.81
CA LEU A 49 2.67 18.28 -15.48
C LEU A 49 2.30 19.52 -14.64
N SER A 50 2.76 19.61 -13.39
CA SER A 50 2.42 20.71 -12.49
C SER A 50 3.05 22.04 -12.94
N PRO A 51 2.35 23.19 -12.83
CA PRO A 51 2.85 24.47 -13.33
C PRO A 51 4.19 24.85 -12.69
N PRO A 52 5.15 25.41 -13.47
CA PRO A 52 6.38 25.97 -12.91
C PRO A 52 6.01 27.10 -11.92
N GLY A 53 6.34 26.93 -10.65
CA GLY A 53 6.01 27.89 -9.58
C GLY A 53 4.92 27.44 -8.59
N ALA A 54 4.25 26.31 -8.83
CA ALA A 54 3.62 25.57 -7.73
C ALA A 54 4.74 24.97 -6.86
N SER A 55 4.66 25.12 -5.53
CA SER A 55 5.61 24.51 -4.57
C SER A 55 5.99 23.11 -5.02
N SER A 56 7.29 22.81 -5.00
CA SER A 56 7.95 21.56 -5.42
C SER A 56 7.00 20.44 -5.82
N ALA A 57 6.97 20.12 -7.12
CA ALA A 57 6.19 19.01 -7.67
C ALA A 57 6.28 17.77 -6.74
N PRO A 58 5.14 17.19 -6.30
CA PRO A 58 5.15 16.18 -5.25
C PRO A 58 5.97 14.98 -5.67
N LYS A 59 6.98 14.63 -4.87
CA LYS A 59 7.93 13.57 -5.20
C LYS A 59 7.43 12.26 -4.60
N ILE A 60 7.48 11.19 -5.39
CA ILE A 60 7.25 9.82 -4.89
C ILE A 60 8.61 9.23 -4.56
N TYR A 61 8.65 8.54 -3.43
CA TYR A 61 9.78 7.73 -3.05
C TYR A 61 9.39 6.26 -3.09
N TRP A 62 10.18 5.50 -3.83
CA TRP A 62 10.06 4.06 -3.91
C TRP A 62 11.17 3.44 -3.06
N GLY A 63 10.77 2.60 -2.11
CA GLY A 63 11.69 1.72 -1.39
C GLY A 63 11.29 0.28 -1.64
N SER A 64 12.15 -0.47 -2.32
CA SER A 64 12.11 -1.93 -2.33
C SER A 64 13.28 -2.44 -1.53
N TYR A 65 13.05 -3.47 -0.71
CA TYR A 65 14.13 -4.14 0.01
C TYR A 65 14.41 -5.52 -0.63
N ASP A 66 15.69 -5.88 -0.75
CA ASP A 66 16.09 -7.25 -1.09
C ASP A 66 15.97 -8.12 0.14
N LYS A 67 15.01 -9.06 0.19
CA LYS A 67 14.79 -10.06 1.27
C LYS A 67 16.03 -10.27 2.16
N TYR A 68 16.10 -9.61 3.33
CA TYR A 68 17.28 -9.64 4.20
C TYR A 68 17.59 -11.10 4.56
N GLN A 69 18.67 -11.68 4.04
CA GLN A 69 19.11 -13.03 4.42
C GLN A 69 19.94 -13.02 5.72
N GLY A 70 19.53 -12.20 6.69
CA GLY A 70 20.17 -12.09 7.99
C GLY A 70 19.80 -13.25 8.90
N LYS A 71 20.62 -13.51 9.94
CA LYS A 71 20.37 -14.58 10.92
C LYS A 71 19.04 -14.42 11.68
N ASN A 72 18.45 -13.22 11.72
CA ASN A 72 17.12 -12.95 12.29
C ASN A 72 16.00 -13.15 11.25
N LYS A 73 15.73 -14.41 10.88
CA LYS A 73 14.68 -14.81 9.93
C LYS A 73 13.24 -14.43 10.32
N LYS A 74 13.01 -13.98 11.56
CA LYS A 74 11.68 -13.63 12.09
C LYS A 74 11.21 -12.21 11.70
N ILE A 75 12.07 -11.38 11.10
CA ILE A 75 11.80 -9.95 10.79
C ILE A 75 11.84 -9.70 9.27
N THR A 76 11.76 -10.74 8.45
CA THR A 76 11.89 -10.64 6.99
C THR A 76 10.52 -10.76 6.31
N GLU A 77 10.37 -10.22 5.09
CA GLU A 77 9.17 -10.30 4.22
C GLU A 77 8.51 -11.70 4.19
N PRO A 78 9.26 -12.83 4.08
CA PRO A 78 8.64 -14.14 4.18
C PRO A 78 7.84 -14.31 5.47
N GLY A 79 8.29 -13.75 6.61
CA GLY A 79 7.69 -13.85 7.94
C GLY A 79 6.61 -12.81 8.27
N SER A 80 6.64 -11.61 7.68
CA SER A 80 5.66 -10.54 7.95
C SER A 80 4.26 -10.86 7.43
N GLY A 81 4.22 -11.49 6.25
CA GLY A 81 2.99 -11.80 5.52
C GLY A 81 2.13 -10.57 5.22
N ALA A 82 2.73 -9.43 4.91
CA ALA A 82 2.10 -8.44 4.06
C ALA A 82 2.87 -8.40 2.73
N ASP A 83 2.22 -7.94 1.66
CA ASP A 83 2.84 -7.87 0.33
C ASP A 83 3.30 -6.45 -0.02
N PHE A 84 2.64 -5.42 0.52
CA PHE A 84 3.06 -4.03 0.41
C PHE A 84 2.40 -3.12 1.46
N ALA A 85 2.94 -1.91 1.63
CA ALA A 85 2.29 -0.82 2.36
C ALA A 85 2.31 0.48 1.56
N LEU A 86 1.32 1.33 1.82
CA LEU A 86 1.19 2.67 1.25
C LEU A 86 1.27 3.69 2.38
N LEU A 87 2.18 4.66 2.25
CA LEU A 87 2.30 5.82 3.12
C LEU A 87 2.02 7.09 2.31
N THR A 88 1.07 7.89 2.77
CA THR A 88 0.75 9.20 2.21
C THR A 88 1.10 10.28 3.22
N LEU A 89 1.78 11.34 2.78
CA LEU A 89 2.06 12.55 3.56
C LEU A 89 1.20 13.67 2.96
N LEU A 90 0.23 14.14 3.75
CA LEU A 90 -0.81 15.06 3.32
C LEU A 90 -0.44 16.53 3.60
N GLU A 91 -1.10 17.44 2.90
CA GLU A 91 -0.84 18.88 2.97
C GLU A 91 -1.24 19.48 4.33
N ASP A 92 -2.19 18.83 5.02
CA ASP A 92 -2.65 19.20 6.36
C ASP A 92 -1.68 18.77 7.48
N ASN A 93 -0.45 18.40 7.12
CA ASN A 93 0.57 17.92 8.02
C ASN A 93 0.18 16.63 8.77
N THR A 94 -0.71 15.83 8.20
CA THR A 94 -0.98 14.46 8.64
C THR A 94 -0.37 13.45 7.69
N SER A 95 -0.21 12.21 8.15
CA SER A 95 0.17 11.08 7.31
C SER A 95 -0.83 9.94 7.45
N ARG A 96 -0.94 9.11 6.40
CA ARG A 96 -1.79 7.93 6.43
C ARG A 96 -1.05 6.69 5.93
N LEU A 97 -1.10 5.64 6.73
CA LEU A 97 -0.51 4.34 6.44
C LEU A 97 -1.60 3.27 6.25
N ALA A 98 -1.47 2.47 5.21
CA ALA A 98 -2.25 1.24 5.03
C ALA A 98 -1.33 0.08 4.62
N ILE A 99 -1.59 -1.11 5.15
CA ILE A 99 -0.83 -2.33 4.88
C ILE A 99 -1.74 -3.31 4.15
N PHE A 100 -1.23 -3.95 3.11
CA PHE A 100 -1.98 -4.84 2.26
C PHE A 100 -1.30 -6.20 2.17
N GLN A 101 -2.06 -7.24 2.50
CA GLN A 101 -1.77 -8.61 2.10
C GLN A 101 -2.65 -8.96 0.91
N ALA A 102 -2.05 -9.16 -0.26
CA ALA A 102 -2.75 -9.64 -1.43
C ALA A 102 -3.20 -11.10 -1.28
N LYS A 103 -4.32 -11.40 -1.91
CA LYS A 103 -4.88 -12.74 -2.09
C LYS A 103 -5.59 -12.82 -3.42
N ARG A 104 -5.50 -13.98 -4.06
CA ARG A 104 -6.40 -14.34 -5.16
C ARG A 104 -7.79 -14.71 -4.64
N GLY A 105 -8.82 -14.16 -5.29
CA GLY A 105 -10.19 -14.66 -5.20
C GLY A 105 -10.46 -15.72 -6.26
N ASP A 106 -11.19 -16.76 -5.89
CA ASP A 106 -11.61 -17.84 -6.76
C ASP A 106 -13.15 -17.93 -6.79
N TYR A 107 -13.68 -18.22 -7.97
CA TYR A 107 -15.12 -18.41 -8.16
C TYR A 107 -15.45 -19.90 -8.12
N VAL A 108 -16.11 -20.33 -7.05
CA VAL A 108 -16.40 -21.74 -6.76
C VAL A 108 -17.86 -21.89 -6.38
N ASP A 109 -18.57 -22.83 -7.03
CA ASP A 109 -19.98 -23.14 -6.77
C ASP A 109 -20.94 -21.93 -6.81
N GLY A 110 -20.66 -20.96 -7.68
CA GLY A 110 -21.50 -19.76 -7.83
C GLY A 110 -21.19 -18.62 -6.86
N ASP A 111 -20.19 -18.79 -5.99
CA ASP A 111 -19.75 -17.77 -5.02
C ASP A 111 -18.28 -17.41 -5.21
N TRP A 112 -17.94 -16.14 -4.98
CA TRP A 112 -16.55 -15.71 -4.83
C TRP A 112 -16.04 -16.06 -3.43
N ARG A 113 -14.88 -16.72 -3.38
CA ARG A 113 -14.23 -17.14 -2.14
C ARG A 113 -12.75 -16.79 -2.21
N ALA A 114 -12.12 -16.57 -1.06
CA ALA A 114 -10.68 -16.38 -0.97
C ALA A 114 -10.12 -17.23 0.16
N ASP A 115 -9.00 -17.89 -0.07
CA ASP A 115 -8.27 -18.59 0.99
C ASP A 115 -7.38 -17.61 1.75
N LEU A 116 -7.88 -17.20 2.90
CA LEU A 116 -7.18 -16.23 3.74
C LEU A 116 -6.22 -16.90 4.72
N ASN A 117 -6.34 -18.22 4.93
CA ASN A 117 -5.49 -18.98 5.83
C ASN A 117 -4.10 -19.18 5.20
N ARG A 118 -3.04 -18.93 5.96
CA ARG A 118 -1.69 -19.35 5.56
C ARG A 118 -0.89 -19.87 6.74
N ILE A 119 -1.03 -21.17 6.99
CA ILE A 119 -0.19 -21.85 7.98
C ILE A 119 1.24 -21.97 7.46
N PRO A 120 2.26 -21.49 8.20
CA PRO A 120 3.64 -21.70 7.85
C PRO A 120 3.97 -23.20 7.79
N LYS A 121 4.69 -23.63 6.74
CA LYS A 121 5.21 -25.01 6.65
C LYS A 121 6.26 -25.31 7.74
N ASP A 122 6.93 -24.28 8.22
CA ASP A 122 7.89 -24.34 9.31
C ASP A 122 7.15 -24.16 10.65
N PRO A 123 7.15 -25.16 11.55
CA PRO A 123 6.45 -25.06 12.83
C PRO A 123 7.03 -23.96 13.74
N ASP A 124 8.31 -23.62 13.61
CA ASP A 124 8.98 -22.60 14.42
C ASP A 124 8.65 -21.18 13.98
N ARG A 125 7.92 -21.05 12.87
CA ARG A 125 7.49 -19.79 12.32
C ARG A 125 6.09 -19.43 12.83
N ASP A 126 5.95 -18.16 13.23
CA ASP A 126 4.68 -17.62 13.70
C ASP A 126 3.68 -17.47 12.53
N PRO A 127 2.36 -17.68 12.77
CA PRO A 127 1.33 -17.50 11.75
C PRO A 127 1.32 -16.09 11.17
N GLN A 128 1.04 -15.99 9.87
CA GLN A 128 1.06 -14.72 9.14
C GLN A 128 0.11 -13.70 9.76
N ILE A 129 -1.13 -14.11 10.05
CA ILE A 129 -2.13 -13.17 10.57
C ILE A 129 -1.77 -12.67 11.98
N PHE A 130 -1.02 -13.47 12.76
CA PHE A 130 -0.47 -13.05 14.05
C PHE A 130 0.59 -11.96 13.88
N VAL A 131 1.54 -12.15 12.96
CA VAL A 131 2.59 -11.16 12.70
C VAL A 131 1.99 -9.84 12.19
N LEU A 132 0.97 -9.91 11.34
CA LEU A 132 0.21 -8.74 10.89
C LEU A 132 -0.49 -8.01 12.04
N ALA A 133 -1.20 -8.74 12.90
CA ALA A 133 -1.91 -8.16 14.05
C ALA A 133 -0.95 -7.48 15.03
N GLU A 134 0.19 -8.12 15.31
CA GLU A 134 1.20 -7.59 16.21
C GLU A 134 1.90 -6.35 15.63
N THR A 135 2.20 -6.37 14.32
CA THR A 135 2.71 -5.21 13.58
C THR A 135 1.71 -4.05 13.65
N ALA A 136 0.42 -4.34 13.47
CA ALA A 136 -0.63 -3.34 13.54
C ALA A 136 -0.75 -2.72 14.94
N ALA A 137 -0.73 -3.56 15.99
CA ALA A 137 -0.79 -3.11 17.38
C ALA A 137 0.36 -2.16 17.73
N ARG A 138 1.57 -2.48 17.27
CA ARG A 138 2.77 -1.65 17.43
C ARG A 138 2.63 -0.29 16.75
N LEU A 139 2.26 -0.27 15.47
CA LEU A 139 2.08 0.97 14.70
C LEU A 139 0.94 1.83 15.27
N PHE A 140 -0.15 1.19 15.70
CA PHE A 140 -1.24 1.88 16.36
C PHE A 140 -0.78 2.55 17.65
N ALA A 141 0.04 1.87 18.47
CA ALA A 141 0.59 2.46 19.68
C ALA A 141 1.47 3.68 19.38
N VAL A 142 2.37 3.57 18.38
CA VAL A 142 3.21 4.68 17.91
C VAL A 142 2.35 5.88 17.48
N ALA A 143 1.32 5.65 16.66
CA ALA A 143 0.41 6.68 16.17
C ALA A 143 -0.32 7.46 17.29
N HIS A 144 -0.49 6.83 18.46
CA HIS A 144 -1.21 7.40 19.60
C HIS A 144 -0.27 7.76 20.77
N GLY A 145 1.05 7.76 20.56
CA GLY A 145 2.03 8.05 21.62
C GLY A 145 1.98 7.07 22.79
N GLN A 146 1.58 5.83 22.55
CA GLN A 146 1.46 4.76 23.53
C GLN A 146 2.67 3.83 23.48
N ASN A 147 3.02 3.25 24.63
CA ASN A 147 4.02 2.19 24.67
C ASN A 147 3.40 0.89 24.18
N HIS A 148 4.05 0.27 23.19
CA HIS A 148 3.73 -1.09 22.77
C HIS A 148 4.55 -2.10 23.58
N GLN A 149 3.89 -3.12 24.11
CA GLN A 149 4.56 -4.27 24.71
C GLN A 149 4.44 -5.44 23.73
N PRO A 150 5.55 -5.85 23.10
CA PRO A 150 5.52 -6.94 22.13
C PRO A 150 4.97 -8.21 22.75
N ARG A 151 4.03 -8.85 22.06
CA ARG A 151 3.51 -10.16 22.46
C ARG A 151 4.14 -11.25 21.61
N THR A 152 4.45 -12.37 22.25
CA THR A 152 4.86 -13.60 21.57
C THR A 152 3.63 -14.39 21.12
N PHE A 153 3.81 -15.23 20.10
CA PHE A 153 2.75 -16.13 19.64
C PHE A 153 2.23 -17.01 20.77
N SER A 154 3.12 -17.59 21.58
CA SER A 154 2.77 -18.45 22.71
C SER A 154 1.93 -17.74 23.78
N GLU A 155 2.19 -16.45 24.03
CA GLU A 155 1.37 -15.67 24.97
C GLU A 155 -0.04 -15.45 24.45
N VAL A 156 -0.19 -15.11 23.15
CA VAL A 156 -1.49 -14.91 22.52
C VAL A 156 -2.26 -16.23 22.43
N LEU A 157 -1.59 -17.32 22.08
CA LEU A 157 -2.18 -18.66 22.04
C LEU A 157 -2.72 -19.05 23.43
N ARG A 158 -1.94 -18.84 24.49
CA ARG A 158 -2.39 -19.11 25.87
C ARG A 158 -3.61 -18.28 26.26
N ILE A 159 -3.67 -17.01 25.85
CA ILE A 159 -4.85 -16.15 26.10
C ILE A 159 -6.07 -16.69 25.35
N TYR A 160 -5.88 -17.12 24.11
CA TYR A 160 -6.95 -17.70 23.31
C TYR A 160 -7.52 -18.98 23.94
N GLU A 161 -6.64 -19.93 24.29
CA GLU A 161 -7.00 -21.21 24.93
C GLU A 161 -7.75 -21.01 26.26
N THR A 162 -7.45 -19.92 26.99
CA THR A 162 -8.02 -19.65 28.31
C THR A 162 -9.28 -18.78 28.29
N THR A 163 -9.54 -17.98 27.24
CA THR A 163 -10.53 -16.88 27.33
C THR A 163 -11.68 -16.90 26.31
N GLN A 164 -11.90 -17.96 25.52
CA GLN A 164 -13.01 -18.08 24.53
C GLN A 164 -13.32 -16.79 23.72
N CYS A 165 -12.76 -16.67 22.50
CA CYS A 165 -13.09 -15.75 21.39
C CYS A 165 -13.15 -14.21 21.62
N GLY A 166 -13.76 -13.70 22.70
CA GLY A 166 -14.02 -12.26 22.89
C GLY A 166 -12.77 -11.39 23.04
N VAL A 167 -11.72 -11.92 23.68
CA VAL A 167 -10.45 -11.20 23.89
C VAL A 167 -9.61 -11.12 22.62
N LEU A 168 -9.78 -12.07 21.68
CA LEU A 168 -9.10 -12.03 20.38
C LEU A 168 -9.61 -10.89 19.49
N ALA A 169 -10.90 -10.57 19.55
CA ALA A 169 -11.46 -9.45 18.80
C ALA A 169 -10.76 -8.13 19.18
N GLY A 170 -10.54 -7.92 20.49
CA GLY A 170 -9.77 -6.78 21.00
C GLY A 170 -8.31 -6.72 20.54
N HIS A 171 -7.74 -7.86 20.09
CA HIS A 171 -6.41 -7.88 19.49
C HIS A 171 -6.40 -7.26 18.10
N LEU A 172 -7.46 -7.48 17.32
CA LEU A 172 -7.56 -7.04 15.94
C LEU A 172 -8.18 -5.65 15.81
N ASP A 173 -8.92 -5.15 16.81
CA ASP A 173 -9.57 -3.84 16.81
C ASP A 173 -8.62 -2.66 16.53
N LYS A 174 -7.32 -2.82 16.84
CA LYS A 174 -6.27 -1.83 16.57
C LYS A 174 -5.73 -1.88 15.13
N ALA A 175 -6.25 -2.75 14.28
CA ALA A 175 -5.73 -3.00 12.95
C ALA A 175 -6.68 -2.69 11.77
N PRO A 176 -7.60 -1.69 11.82
CA PRO A 176 -8.53 -1.43 10.72
C PRO A 176 -7.85 -0.95 9.42
N PHE A 177 -6.55 -0.63 9.49
CA PHE A 177 -5.71 -0.18 8.38
C PHE A 177 -4.86 -1.28 7.75
N VAL A 178 -4.93 -2.50 8.28
CA VAL A 178 -4.33 -3.69 7.68
C VAL A 178 -5.42 -4.44 6.92
N HIS A 179 -5.19 -4.69 5.64
CA HIS A 179 -6.19 -5.24 4.73
C HIS A 179 -5.70 -6.50 4.06
N TYR A 180 -6.59 -7.48 3.93
CA TYR A 180 -6.46 -8.50 2.91
C TYR A 180 -7.08 -7.96 1.62
N LEU A 181 -6.25 -7.68 0.62
CA LEU A 181 -6.64 -7.26 -0.72
C LEU A 181 -6.94 -8.50 -1.56
N VAL A 182 -8.22 -8.80 -1.74
CA VAL A 182 -8.66 -9.91 -2.57
C VAL A 182 -8.88 -9.43 -3.99
N TYR A 183 -8.08 -9.93 -4.91
CA TYR A 183 -8.27 -9.70 -6.34
C TYR A 183 -9.40 -10.58 -6.87
N GLN A 184 -10.43 -9.94 -7.40
CA GLN A 184 -11.48 -10.57 -8.19
C GLN A 184 -11.71 -9.73 -9.45
N PRO A 185 -12.11 -10.36 -10.57
CA PRO A 185 -12.44 -9.65 -11.79
C PRO A 185 -13.42 -8.51 -11.52
N GLN A 186 -13.09 -7.34 -12.05
CA GLN A 186 -13.86 -6.10 -12.06
C GLN A 186 -14.06 -5.42 -10.69
N ALA A 187 -13.74 -6.07 -9.58
CA ALA A 187 -14.12 -5.55 -8.27
C ALA A 187 -13.16 -5.98 -7.14
N PRO A 188 -11.84 -5.68 -7.19
CA PRO A 188 -10.95 -5.98 -6.07
C PRO A 188 -11.51 -5.42 -4.76
N ARG A 189 -11.39 -6.19 -3.66
CA ARG A 189 -11.98 -5.83 -2.37
C ARG A 189 -10.96 -5.95 -1.25
N CYS A 190 -11.09 -5.08 -0.25
CA CYS A 190 -10.29 -5.11 0.96
C CYS A 190 -11.14 -5.63 2.12
N ILE A 191 -10.60 -6.61 2.84
CA ILE A 191 -11.14 -7.06 4.13
C ILE A 191 -10.19 -6.57 5.21
N ALA A 192 -10.67 -5.64 6.05
CA ALA A 192 -9.88 -5.15 7.17
C ALA A 192 -9.64 -6.27 8.20
N LEU A 193 -8.46 -6.29 8.80
CA LEU A 193 -8.04 -7.32 9.75
C LEU A 193 -9.02 -7.55 10.94
N PRO A 194 -9.66 -6.51 11.53
CA PRO A 194 -10.70 -6.72 12.56
C PRO A 194 -11.86 -7.63 12.13
N HIS A 195 -12.12 -7.75 10.82
CA HIS A 195 -13.19 -8.60 10.29
C HIS A 195 -12.77 -10.05 10.08
N LEU A 196 -11.53 -10.41 10.41
CA LEU A 196 -10.93 -11.72 10.19
C LEU A 196 -10.76 -12.53 11.49
N GLY A 197 -11.53 -12.24 12.53
CA GLY A 197 -11.42 -12.94 13.84
C GLY A 197 -11.52 -14.47 13.75
N GLU A 198 -12.37 -15.01 12.87
CA GLU A 198 -12.47 -16.46 12.65
C GLU A 198 -11.22 -17.02 11.94
N VAL A 199 -10.69 -16.31 10.94
CA VAL A 199 -9.45 -16.71 10.25
C VAL A 199 -8.27 -16.64 11.23
N TYR A 200 -8.26 -15.62 12.08
CA TYR A 200 -7.28 -15.42 13.14
C TYR A 200 -7.26 -16.60 14.09
N ALA A 201 -8.40 -16.95 14.68
CA ALA A 201 -8.53 -18.08 15.60
C ALA A 201 -8.03 -19.39 14.97
N LYS A 202 -8.44 -19.68 13.72
CA LYS A 202 -8.02 -20.89 13.02
C LYS A 202 -6.53 -20.94 12.69
N GLU A 203 -5.91 -19.82 12.34
CA GLU A 203 -4.45 -19.75 12.15
C GLU A 203 -3.70 -19.93 13.47
N LEU A 204 -4.23 -19.44 14.59
CA LEU A 204 -3.68 -19.69 15.93
C LEU A 204 -3.75 -21.19 16.27
N ASP A 205 -4.87 -21.85 15.97
CA ASP A 205 -5.08 -23.30 16.14
C ASP A 205 -4.31 -24.16 15.11
N ARG A 206 -3.66 -23.53 14.13
CA ARG A 206 -3.00 -24.18 12.99
C ARG A 206 -3.94 -25.17 12.26
N GLU A 207 -5.22 -24.82 12.16
CA GLU A 207 -6.20 -25.60 11.39
C GLU A 207 -5.89 -25.56 9.89
N THR A 208 -5.60 -26.71 9.29
CA THR A 208 -5.17 -26.83 7.89
C THR A 208 -6.29 -26.76 6.86
N HIS A 209 -7.54 -26.59 7.30
CA HIS A 209 -8.67 -26.47 6.38
C HIS A 209 -8.66 -25.11 5.66
N VAL A 210 -8.96 -25.13 4.36
CA VAL A 210 -9.09 -23.94 3.51
C VAL A 210 -10.13 -23.00 4.13
N ASN A 211 -9.71 -21.80 4.54
CA ASN A 211 -10.66 -20.80 5.02
C ASN A 211 -11.22 -20.07 3.82
N ALA A 212 -12.27 -20.64 3.24
CA ALA A 212 -12.98 -20.00 2.15
C ALA A 212 -13.81 -18.83 2.70
N TYR A 213 -13.21 -17.64 2.76
CA TYR A 213 -13.93 -16.43 3.11
C TYR A 213 -14.89 -16.09 1.97
N LYS A 214 -16.20 -16.12 2.25
CA LYS A 214 -17.23 -15.81 1.25
C LYS A 214 -17.31 -14.30 1.02
N LEU A 215 -17.12 -13.87 -0.22
CA LEU A 215 -17.26 -12.48 -0.65
C LEU A 215 -18.73 -12.14 -0.97
N PRO A 216 -19.17 -10.87 -0.78
CA PRO A 216 -18.36 -9.74 -0.35
C PRO A 216 -18.15 -9.68 1.17
N GLY A 217 -18.90 -10.40 2.00
CA GLY A 217 -18.75 -10.37 3.46
C GLY A 217 -18.72 -8.94 4.03
N LYS A 218 -17.79 -8.66 4.95
CA LYS A 218 -17.53 -7.32 5.51
C LYS A 218 -16.46 -6.53 4.72
N SER A 219 -16.26 -6.85 3.43
CA SER A 219 -15.24 -6.20 2.60
C SER A 219 -15.72 -4.89 1.96
N LYS A 220 -14.79 -3.96 1.78
CA LYS A 220 -14.98 -2.71 1.04
C LYS A 220 -14.37 -2.80 -0.36
N PRO A 221 -14.89 -2.11 -1.38
CA PRO A 221 -14.19 -1.99 -2.66
C PRO A 221 -12.78 -1.41 -2.46
N PHE A 222 -11.77 -1.99 -3.09
CA PHE A 222 -10.38 -1.54 -2.95
C PHE A 222 -10.21 -0.07 -3.37
N LEU A 223 -10.90 0.35 -4.44
CA LEU A 223 -10.83 1.73 -4.92
C LEU A 223 -11.33 2.74 -3.89
N ASP A 224 -12.34 2.39 -3.09
CA ASP A 224 -12.84 3.25 -2.03
C ASP A 224 -11.81 3.37 -0.90
N VAL A 225 -11.18 2.26 -0.52
CA VAL A 225 -10.07 2.27 0.44
C VAL A 225 -8.91 3.10 -0.09
N LEU A 226 -8.53 2.95 -1.36
CA LEU A 226 -7.44 3.71 -1.96
C LEU A 226 -7.73 5.22 -1.94
N ARG A 227 -8.93 5.64 -2.34
CA ARG A 227 -9.37 7.05 -2.30
C ARG A 227 -9.33 7.65 -0.89
N ASN A 228 -9.63 6.85 0.13
CA ASN A 228 -9.53 7.28 1.53
C ASN A 228 -8.09 7.58 1.97
N GLY A 229 -7.07 7.15 1.23
CA GLY A 229 -5.67 7.52 1.53
C GLY A 229 -5.39 9.01 1.37
N VAL A 230 -6.17 9.70 0.52
CA VAL A 230 -5.97 11.11 0.18
C VAL A 230 -7.25 11.95 0.35
N GLY A 231 -8.37 11.31 0.73
CA GLY A 231 -9.67 11.93 0.92
C GLY A 231 -9.86 12.57 2.29
N THR A 232 -11.06 13.05 2.60
CA THR A 232 -11.40 13.57 3.93
C THR A 232 -11.76 12.47 4.92
N ASN A 233 -12.18 11.29 4.45
CA ASN A 233 -12.46 10.13 5.28
C ASN A 233 -11.19 9.25 5.36
N PRO A 234 -10.58 9.07 6.55
CA PRO A 234 -9.41 8.20 6.72
C PRO A 234 -9.78 6.72 6.90
N ASP A 235 -11.05 6.32 6.74
CA ASP A 235 -11.51 4.95 6.92
C ASP A 235 -10.62 3.93 6.19
N GLY A 236 -10.09 2.98 6.96
CA GLY A 236 -9.17 1.96 6.44
C GLY A 236 -7.70 2.40 6.41
N TRP A 237 -7.36 3.54 7.01
CA TRP A 237 -5.98 4.01 7.12
C TRP A 237 -5.64 4.38 8.56
N LEU A 238 -4.38 4.16 8.94
CA LEU A 238 -3.84 4.64 10.20
C LEU A 238 -3.39 6.08 10.00
N VAL A 239 -4.00 7.01 10.73
CA VAL A 239 -3.55 8.40 10.76
C VAL A 239 -2.42 8.54 11.77
N MET A 240 -1.31 9.14 11.34
CA MET A 240 -0.11 9.35 12.17
C MET A 240 0.44 10.75 11.93
N ASP A 241 1.21 11.27 12.89
CA ASP A 241 2.04 12.43 12.60
C ASP A 241 3.16 12.04 11.60
N PRO A 242 3.54 12.93 10.66
CA PRO A 242 4.52 12.61 9.64
C PRO A 242 5.89 12.18 10.18
N ALA A 243 6.32 12.75 11.30
CA ALA A 243 7.64 12.44 11.88
C ALA A 243 7.68 10.99 12.40
N SER A 244 6.66 10.56 13.13
CA SER A 244 6.52 9.17 13.58
C SER A 244 6.38 8.20 12.41
N ALA A 245 5.59 8.54 11.38
CA ALA A 245 5.45 7.69 10.21
C ALA A 245 6.79 7.48 9.48
N ILE A 246 7.58 8.54 9.32
CA ILE A 246 8.91 8.47 8.71
C ILE A 246 9.88 7.67 9.58
N ALA A 247 9.86 7.90 10.90
CA ALA A 247 10.68 7.16 11.85
C ALA A 247 10.40 5.65 11.86
N GLU A 248 9.20 5.24 11.43
CA GLU A 248 8.79 3.84 11.34
C GLU A 248 9.13 3.13 10.03
N LEU A 249 9.47 3.88 8.97
CA LEU A 249 9.86 3.28 7.68
C LEU A 249 10.98 2.23 7.78
N PRO A 250 12.08 2.43 8.55
CA PRO A 250 13.10 1.40 8.73
C PRO A 250 12.58 0.09 9.33
N ASN A 251 11.52 0.15 10.12
CA ASN A 251 10.93 -1.04 10.75
C ASN A 251 9.89 -1.71 9.83
N LEU A 252 9.33 -0.96 8.88
CA LEU A 252 8.38 -1.45 7.88
C LEU A 252 9.07 -2.07 6.66
N LEU A 253 10.19 -1.48 6.22
CA LEU A 253 10.92 -1.92 5.02
C LEU A 253 11.36 -3.39 5.05
N PRO A 254 11.84 -3.96 6.18
CA PRO A 254 12.18 -5.37 6.24
C PRO A 254 10.95 -6.29 6.11
N LEU A 255 9.76 -5.75 6.39
CA LEU A 255 8.49 -6.48 6.40
C LEU A 255 7.83 -6.42 5.02
N VAL A 256 7.83 -5.27 4.35
CA VAL A 256 7.13 -5.05 3.08
C VAL A 256 7.77 -3.95 2.24
N PRO A 257 7.60 -3.99 0.90
CA PRO A 257 7.74 -2.81 0.06
C PRO A 257 6.85 -1.67 0.56
N VAL A 258 7.41 -0.46 0.68
CA VAL A 258 6.66 0.74 1.10
C VAL A 258 6.72 1.80 0.01
N ILE A 259 5.55 2.25 -0.43
CA ILE A 259 5.43 3.41 -1.33
C ILE A 259 5.14 4.65 -0.50
N VAL A 260 6.00 5.66 -0.60
CA VAL A 260 5.81 6.94 0.07
C VAL A 260 5.43 7.99 -0.96
N THR A 261 4.30 8.65 -0.73
CA THR A 261 3.81 9.76 -1.55
C THR A 261 3.72 11.02 -0.70
N ASP A 262 4.44 12.07 -1.08
CA ASP A 262 4.47 13.33 -0.33
C ASP A 262 3.84 14.45 -1.14
N SER A 263 2.72 14.98 -0.65
CA SER A 263 2.00 16.10 -1.26
C SER A 263 2.81 17.40 -1.33
N ARG A 264 3.75 17.62 -0.40
CA ARG A 264 4.58 18.83 -0.35
C ARG A 264 5.96 18.62 -0.97
N GLY A 265 6.38 17.36 -1.11
CA GLY A 265 7.74 17.01 -1.56
C GLY A 265 8.84 17.45 -0.60
N GLU A 266 8.49 17.75 0.65
CA GLU A 266 9.38 18.23 1.73
C GLU A 266 10.23 17.11 2.33
N PHE A 267 9.68 15.90 2.43
CA PHE A 267 10.32 14.76 3.08
C PHE A 267 11.11 13.87 2.10
N GLY A 268 11.26 14.36 0.88
CA GLY A 268 12.10 13.74 -0.12
C GLY A 268 13.60 13.92 0.12
N PRO A 269 14.47 13.32 -0.72
CA PRO A 269 15.51 12.30 -0.42
C PRO A 269 16.47 12.56 0.78
N LEU A 270 16.07 13.39 1.73
CA LEU A 270 16.70 13.67 3.01
C LEU A 270 15.89 12.99 4.13
N MET A 271 15.45 11.75 3.90
CA MET A 271 15.35 10.80 5.01
C MET A 271 16.78 10.53 5.50
N LYS A 272 17.39 11.53 6.14
CA LYS A 272 18.59 11.39 6.98
C LYS A 272 18.15 10.67 8.25
N LEU A 273 17.75 9.42 8.10
CA LEU A 273 17.53 8.53 9.22
C LEU A 273 18.91 8.06 9.67
N ASP A 274 19.50 8.80 10.61
CA ASP A 274 20.78 8.49 11.27
C ASP A 274 22.00 8.38 10.30
N PRO A 275 23.04 9.22 10.40
CA PRO A 275 24.24 9.08 9.55
C PRO A 275 24.92 7.71 9.63
N ASP A 276 24.59 6.87 10.63
CA ASP A 276 25.08 5.50 10.76
C ASP A 276 24.17 4.44 10.09
N LYS A 277 23.02 4.82 9.52
CA LYS A 277 22.08 3.94 8.79
C LYS A 277 21.73 4.54 7.44
N ASP A 278 22.53 4.23 6.44
CA ASP A 278 22.37 4.80 5.10
C ASP A 278 21.13 4.25 4.36
N LEU A 279 19.95 4.78 4.68
CA LEU A 279 18.70 4.49 3.97
C LEU A 279 18.58 5.24 2.63
N ALA A 280 19.51 6.15 2.34
CA ALA A 280 19.55 6.86 1.06
C ALA A 280 19.85 5.90 -0.11
N GLU A 281 20.52 4.77 0.15
CA GLU A 281 20.70 3.70 -0.84
C GLU A 281 19.44 2.83 -1.02
N THR A 282 18.50 2.85 -0.07
CA THR A 282 17.30 1.98 -0.06
C THR A 282 16.09 2.63 -0.74
N PHE A 283 15.98 3.97 -0.70
CA PHE A 283 14.90 4.70 -1.35
C PHE A 283 15.41 5.48 -2.56
N ALA A 284 14.92 5.15 -3.74
CA ALA A 284 15.18 5.92 -4.95
C ALA A 284 13.98 6.81 -5.29
N PRO A 285 14.19 8.09 -5.62
CA PRO A 285 13.13 8.89 -6.24
C PRO A 285 12.78 8.24 -7.58
N LEU A 286 11.49 8.03 -7.85
CA LEU A 286 11.06 7.66 -9.20
C LEU A 286 11.17 8.91 -10.09
N ILE A 287 12.30 9.05 -10.78
CA ILE A 287 12.51 10.09 -11.77
C ILE A 287 12.12 9.51 -13.12
N LEU A 288 10.99 9.96 -13.69
CA LEU A 288 10.72 9.71 -15.09
C LEU A 288 11.75 10.52 -15.89
N ALA A 289 12.63 9.83 -16.62
CA ALA A 289 13.55 10.44 -17.59
C ALA A 289 12.75 10.91 -18.82
N LEU A 290 11.85 11.86 -18.61
CA LEU A 290 11.21 12.61 -19.66
C LEU A 290 12.18 13.73 -19.98
N GLY A 291 12.85 13.69 -21.14
CA GLY A 291 13.74 14.78 -21.53
C GLY A 291 13.00 16.10 -21.38
N ASP A 292 13.61 17.08 -20.70
CA ASP A 292 12.94 18.35 -20.34
C ASP A 292 12.28 19.04 -21.55
N GLN A 293 12.84 18.83 -22.76
CA GLN A 293 12.29 19.33 -24.02
C GLN A 293 11.05 18.55 -24.50
N ASP A 294 11.02 17.23 -24.36
CA ASP A 294 9.93 16.38 -24.85
C ASP A 294 8.68 16.56 -23.98
N LEU A 295 8.85 16.73 -22.67
CA LEU A 295 7.72 16.93 -21.76
C LEU A 295 7.09 18.31 -21.98
N ALA A 296 7.89 19.38 -22.06
CA ALA A 296 7.39 20.72 -22.32
C ALA A 296 6.67 20.81 -23.67
N GLN A 297 7.19 20.15 -24.71
CA GLN A 297 6.52 20.07 -26.02
C GLN A 297 5.23 19.26 -25.96
N THR A 298 5.21 18.13 -25.26
CA THR A 298 4.01 17.27 -25.10
C THR A 298 2.92 17.97 -24.29
N ILE A 299 3.28 18.69 -23.22
CA ILE A 299 2.36 19.52 -22.42
C ILE A 299 1.79 20.66 -23.26
N SER A 300 2.65 21.32 -24.04
CA SER A 300 2.24 22.42 -24.93
C SER A 300 1.28 21.91 -26.02
N ALA A 301 1.58 20.77 -26.64
CA ALA A 301 0.72 20.12 -27.62
C ALA A 301 -0.63 19.69 -27.01
N ALA A 302 -0.63 19.15 -25.80
CA ALA A 302 -1.86 18.75 -25.09
C ALA A 302 -2.72 19.95 -24.68
N LYS A 303 -2.12 21.07 -24.28
CA LYS A 303 -2.83 22.31 -23.95
C LYS A 303 -3.43 23.01 -25.17
N ASN A 304 -2.83 22.84 -26.34
CA ASN A 304 -3.24 23.51 -27.57
C ASN A 304 -4.28 22.72 -28.39
N GLY A 305 -4.64 21.50 -27.97
CA GLY A 305 -5.62 20.65 -28.66
C GLY A 305 -5.16 20.20 -30.06
N PRO A 306 -5.83 19.22 -30.68
CA PRO A 306 -5.52 18.78 -32.04
C PRO A 306 -6.02 19.83 -33.03
N GLY A 307 -5.27 20.91 -33.22
CA GLY A 307 -5.80 22.10 -33.87
C GLY A 307 -4.78 23.08 -34.43
N SER A 308 -3.58 22.66 -34.81
CA SER A 308 -2.81 23.40 -35.82
C SER A 308 -1.70 22.52 -36.40
N ALA A 309 -2.01 21.83 -37.49
CA ALA A 309 -0.97 21.36 -38.39
C ALA A 309 -0.14 22.58 -38.85
N PRO A 310 1.20 22.51 -38.83
CA PRO A 310 2.02 23.59 -39.38
C PRO A 310 1.72 23.70 -40.87
N ALA A 311 1.26 24.87 -41.30
CA ALA A 311 1.03 25.19 -42.70
C ALA A 311 2.31 24.91 -43.50
N SER A 312 2.23 23.95 -44.44
CA SER A 312 3.33 23.66 -45.34
C SER A 312 3.63 24.91 -46.17
N ARG A 313 4.83 25.46 -45.96
CA ARG A 313 5.40 26.47 -46.85
C ARG A 313 5.69 25.81 -48.18
N THR A 314 4.79 25.97 -49.16
CA THR A 314 5.12 25.79 -50.56
C THR A 314 6.13 26.88 -50.96
N SER A 315 7.40 26.52 -51.10
CA SER A 315 8.37 27.34 -51.81
C SER A 315 8.11 27.19 -53.31
N ARG A 316 7.65 28.28 -53.95
CA ARG A 316 7.68 28.48 -55.38
C ARG A 316 8.88 29.36 -55.74
N THR A 317 9.49 29.06 -56.89
CA THR A 317 10.55 29.75 -57.64
C THR A 317 11.98 29.57 -57.11
N LYS A 318 12.97 29.22 -57.94
CA LYS A 318 13.10 29.30 -59.41
C LYS A 318 13.18 27.94 -60.09
#